data_AF-A0A2P6QKV9-F1
#
_entry.id   AF-A0A2P6QKV9-F1
#
_cell.length_a   1.000
_cell.length_b   1.000
_cell.length_c   1.000
_cell.angle_alpha   90.00
_cell.angle_beta   90.00
_cell.angle_gamma   90.00
#
_symmetry.space_group_name_H-M   'P 1'
#
loop_
_entity.id
_entity.type
_entity.pdbx_description
1 polymer ?
#
loop_
_entity_poly.entity_id
_entity_poly.type
_entity_poly.pdbx_seq_one_letter_code
_entity_poly.pdbx_strand_id
1 'polypeptide(L)'
;MGSPTVIVIGQEGNKFILGAEDDVLAAKQPPTLLAIGGKQSIFELTGSWYRLVKGAMVSFLKPESLQNYINQMDKLIKTMLLKETENKDTIKAVVTMKKLTFNIASSILFGIKDENTGGGGGGGWSCLRTFH
;
A
#
# COMPACT_ATOMS: atom_id res chain seq x y z
N MET A 1 -23.30 14.70 0.22
CA MET A 1 -24.09 14.13 -0.90
C MET A 1 -24.83 15.27 -1.54
N GLY A 2 -24.61 15.58 -2.82
CA GLY A 2 -25.24 16.75 -3.44
C GLY A 2 -24.70 17.19 -4.80
N SER A 3 -23.98 16.34 -5.53
CA SER A 3 -23.53 16.64 -6.89
C SER A 3 -24.22 15.74 -7.90
N PRO A 4 -24.66 16.27 -9.06
CA PRO A 4 -25.18 15.45 -10.15
C PRO A 4 -24.10 14.43 -10.55
N THR A 5 -24.45 13.16 -10.47
CA THR A 5 -23.53 12.03 -10.66
C THR A 5 -24.05 11.18 -11.80
N VAL A 6 -23.22 10.99 -12.84
CA VAL A 6 -23.51 10.10 -13.96
C VAL A 6 -22.70 8.83 -13.78
N ILE A 7 -23.34 7.66 -13.91
CA ILE A 7 -22.67 6.37 -13.83
C ILE A 7 -22.43 5.89 -15.26
N VAL A 8 -21.15 5.77 -15.63
CA VAL A 8 -20.73 5.24 -16.93
C VAL A 8 -20.28 3.80 -16.75
N ILE A 9 -20.78 2.89 -17.59
CA ILE A 9 -20.48 1.45 -17.54
C ILE A 9 -20.12 0.99 -18.95
N GLY A 10 -19.25 -0.01 -19.06
CA GLY A 10 -18.85 -0.63 -20.32
C GLY A 10 -17.42 -0.28 -20.72
N GLN A 11 -16.84 -1.08 -21.63
CA GLN A 11 -15.43 -0.97 -22.01
C GLN A 11 -15.09 0.40 -22.60
N GLU A 12 -15.90 0.89 -23.55
CA GLU A 12 -15.69 2.19 -24.19
C GLU A 12 -15.84 3.34 -23.21
N GLY A 13 -16.81 3.24 -22.29
CA GLY A 13 -17.00 4.22 -21.21
C GLY A 13 -15.80 4.27 -20.26
N ASN A 14 -15.30 3.11 -19.83
CA ASN A 14 -14.11 3.02 -18.98
C ASN A 14 -12.87 3.58 -19.70
N LYS A 15 -12.70 3.28 -21.00
CA LYS A 15 -11.59 3.81 -21.80
C LYS A 15 -11.65 5.33 -21.92
N PHE A 16 -12.84 5.89 -22.11
CA PHE A 16 -13.05 7.34 -22.15
C PHE A 16 -12.73 7.98 -20.80
N ILE A 17 -13.26 7.45 -19.69
CA ILE A 17 -13.03 8.01 -18.35
C ILE A 17 -11.57 7.88 -17.90
N LEU A 18 -10.91 6.74 -18.15
CA LEU A 18 -9.54 6.47 -17.71
C LEU A 18 -8.46 7.01 -18.67
N GLY A 19 -8.84 7.33 -19.92
CA GLY A 19 -7.94 7.84 -20.95
C GLY A 19 -8.08 9.34 -21.22
N ALA A 20 -9.08 10.00 -20.63
CA ALA A 20 -9.21 11.45 -20.71
C ALA A 20 -8.04 12.14 -19.99
N GLU A 21 -7.62 13.28 -20.55
CA GLU A 21 -6.63 14.14 -19.89
C GLU A 21 -7.21 14.73 -18.61
N ASP A 22 -6.35 14.98 -17.61
CA ASP A 22 -6.76 15.52 -16.30
C ASP A 22 -7.53 16.85 -16.39
N ASP A 23 -7.29 17.62 -17.47
CA ASP A 23 -7.98 18.89 -17.76
C ASP A 23 -9.43 18.70 -18.24
N VAL A 24 -9.74 17.54 -18.83
CA VAL A 24 -11.09 17.18 -19.32
C VAL A 24 -11.90 16.46 -18.25
N LEU A 25 -11.25 15.55 -17.51
CA LEU A 25 -11.88 14.79 -16.43
C LEU A 25 -10.93 14.64 -15.23
N ALA A 26 -11.14 15.48 -14.21
CA ALA A 26 -10.41 15.35 -12.96
C ALA A 26 -10.97 14.21 -12.09
N ALA A 27 -10.08 13.35 -11.60
CA ALA A 27 -10.43 12.28 -10.67
C ALA A 27 -10.86 12.87 -9.31
N LYS A 28 -12.17 13.09 -9.12
CA LYS A 28 -12.71 13.64 -7.88
C LYS A 28 -12.99 12.53 -6.87
N GLN A 29 -12.33 12.60 -5.72
CA GLN A 29 -12.59 11.69 -4.61
C GLN A 29 -13.74 12.17 -3.73
N PRO A 30 -14.42 11.26 -3.02
CA PRO A 30 -15.39 11.63 -2.01
C PRO A 30 -14.73 12.51 -0.92
N PRO A 31 -15.42 13.54 -0.40
CA PRO A 31 -14.89 14.40 0.66
C PRO A 31 -14.44 13.65 1.92
N THR A 32 -15.03 12.48 2.17
CA THR A 32 -14.64 11.60 3.28
C THR A 32 -13.23 11.05 3.14
N LEU A 33 -12.80 10.74 1.91
CA LEU A 33 -11.44 10.27 1.66
C LEU A 33 -10.44 11.40 1.85
N LEU A 34 -10.80 12.64 1.47
CA LEU A 34 -9.97 13.82 1.74
C LEU A 34 -9.87 14.11 3.26
N ALA A 35 -10.96 13.93 4.00
CA ALA A 35 -10.95 14.12 5.45
C ALA A 35 -10.04 13.13 6.19
N ILE A 36 -9.93 11.89 5.70
CA ILE A 36 -9.07 10.86 6.31
C ILE A 36 -7.63 10.96 5.81
N GLY A 37 -7.43 11.11 4.50
CA GLY A 37 -6.12 11.08 3.85
C GLY A 37 -5.37 12.42 3.85
N GLY A 38 -6.08 13.54 4.07
CA GLY A 38 -5.53 14.89 4.05
C GLY A 38 -5.16 15.40 2.66
N LYS A 39 -4.92 16.72 2.59
CA LYS A 39 -4.67 17.47 1.34
C LYS A 39 -3.38 17.12 0.59
N GLN A 40 -2.49 16.38 1.22
CA GLN A 40 -1.23 15.91 0.64
C GLN A 40 -1.29 14.45 0.21
N SER A 41 -2.48 13.84 0.23
CA SER A 41 -2.68 12.49 -0.27
C SER A 41 -2.49 12.45 -1.79
N ILE A 42 -1.89 11.37 -2.29
CA ILE A 42 -1.66 11.14 -3.73
C ILE A 42 -2.96 11.24 -4.54
N PHE A 43 -4.10 10.94 -3.91
CA PHE A 43 -5.41 11.03 -4.53
C PHE A 43 -5.94 12.47 -4.70
N GLU A 44 -5.38 13.44 -3.98
CA GLU A 44 -5.75 14.87 -4.06
C GLU A 44 -4.64 15.70 -4.74
N LEU A 45 -3.44 15.14 -4.91
CA LEU A 45 -2.38 15.79 -5.68
C LEU A 45 -2.79 15.89 -7.16
N THR A 46 -2.67 17.09 -7.72
CA THR A 46 -2.95 17.37 -9.13
C THR A 46 -1.70 17.83 -9.88
N GLY A 47 -1.65 17.56 -11.19
CA GLY A 47 -0.64 18.12 -12.09
C GLY A 47 0.80 17.64 -11.82
N SER A 48 1.75 18.58 -11.78
CA SER A 48 3.19 18.30 -11.72
C SER A 48 3.62 17.56 -10.44
N TRP A 49 3.00 17.88 -9.31
CA TRP A 49 3.25 17.21 -8.04
C TRP A 49 2.81 15.75 -8.03
N TYR A 50 1.63 15.46 -8.61
CA TYR A 50 1.19 14.08 -8.82
C TYR A 50 2.18 13.31 -9.71
N ARG A 51 2.65 13.91 -10.81
CA ARG A 51 3.60 13.27 -11.71
C ARG A 51 4.94 12.96 -11.02
N LEU A 52 5.43 13.87 -10.17
CA LEU A 52 6.64 13.68 -9.39
C LEU A 52 6.50 12.51 -8.41
N VAL A 53 5.45 12.54 -7.59
CA VAL A 53 5.19 11.49 -6.58
C VAL A 53 4.95 10.14 -7.24
N LYS A 54 4.18 10.11 -8.33
CA LYS A 54 3.96 8.90 -9.14
C LYS A 54 5.28 8.36 -9.71
N GLY A 55 6.15 9.22 -10.23
CA GLY A 55 7.46 8.82 -10.73
C GLY A 55 8.33 8.17 -9.65
N ALA A 56 8.36 8.76 -8.46
CA ALA A 56 9.05 8.18 -7.31
C ALA A 56 8.43 6.82 -6.91
N MET A 57 7.10 6.71 -6.87
CA MET A 57 6.42 5.44 -6.57
C MET A 57 6.71 4.33 -7.58
N VAL A 58 6.66 4.65 -8.88
CA VAL A 58 6.98 3.68 -9.95
C VAL A 58 8.43 3.20 -9.84
N SER A 59 9.33 4.02 -9.30
CA SER A 59 10.71 3.61 -9.09
C SER A 59 10.87 2.48 -8.05
N PHE A 60 9.96 2.38 -7.07
CA PHE A 60 9.89 1.24 -6.15
C PHE A 60 9.38 -0.03 -6.84
N LEU A 61 8.59 0.10 -7.90
CA LEU A 61 8.04 -1.01 -8.68
C LEU A 61 8.94 -1.44 -9.84
N LYS A 62 10.20 -0.98 -9.87
CA LYS A 62 11.17 -1.42 -10.87
C LYS A 62 11.35 -2.95 -10.80
N PRO A 63 11.57 -3.61 -11.95
CA PRO A 63 11.68 -5.07 -12.00
C PRO A 63 12.78 -5.62 -11.08
N GLU A 64 13.88 -4.89 -10.93
CA GLU A 64 14.98 -5.23 -10.02
C GLU A 64 14.54 -5.23 -8.54
N SER A 65 13.84 -4.17 -8.10
CA SER A 65 13.28 -4.08 -6.74
C SER A 65 12.19 -5.14 -6.51
N LEU A 66 11.36 -5.41 -7.52
CA LEU A 66 10.28 -6.38 -7.44
C LEU A 66 10.80 -7.81 -7.23
N GLN A 67 11.89 -8.20 -7.90
CA GLN A 67 12.51 -9.51 -7.67
C GLN A 67 12.97 -9.67 -6.22
N ASN A 68 13.57 -8.63 -5.63
CA ASN A 68 13.96 -8.64 -4.23
C ASN A 68 12.73 -8.72 -3.29
N TYR A 69 11.64 -8.02 -3.62
CA TYR A 69 10.41 -8.10 -2.84
C TYR A 69 9.78 -9.48 -2.87
N ILE A 70 9.76 -10.17 -4.01
CA ILE A 70 9.22 -11.54 -4.10
C ILE A 70 9.95 -12.49 -3.15
N ASN A 71 11.29 -12.42 -3.13
CA ASN A 71 12.09 -13.24 -2.23
C ASN A 71 11.82 -12.96 -0.74
N GLN A 72 11.59 -11.69 -0.39
CA GLN A 72 11.24 -11.29 0.98
C GLN A 72 9.80 -11.70 1.34
N MET A 73 8.86 -11.50 0.41
CA MET A 73 7.47 -11.92 0.57
C MET A 73 7.36 -13.42 0.82
N ASP A 74 8.02 -14.25 0.00
CA ASP A 74 7.97 -15.70 0.13
C ASP A 74 8.42 -16.16 1.53
N LYS A 75 9.52 -15.59 2.05
CA LYS A 75 10.01 -15.87 3.40
C LYS A 75 9.00 -15.44 4.48
N LEU A 76 8.44 -14.24 4.37
CA LEU A 76 7.47 -13.71 5.33
C LEU A 76 6.17 -14.51 5.33
N ILE A 77 5.66 -14.86 4.14
CA ILE A 77 4.45 -15.67 3.97
C ILE A 77 4.64 -17.05 4.59
N LYS A 78 5.74 -17.74 4.28
CA LYS A 78 6.05 -19.05 4.86
C LYS A 78 6.10 -19.01 6.38
N THR A 79 6.81 -18.01 6.93
CA THR A 79 6.95 -17.87 8.39
C THR A 79 5.60 -17.58 9.07
N MET A 80 4.80 -16.66 8.52
CA MET A 80 3.49 -16.33 9.09
C MET A 80 2.48 -17.47 8.97
N LEU A 81 2.46 -18.17 7.83
CA LEU A 81 1.59 -19.33 7.66
C LEU A 81 1.97 -20.45 8.61
N LEU A 82 3.26 -20.79 8.71
CA LEU A 82 3.74 -21.80 9.66
C LEU A 82 3.31 -21.46 11.08
N LYS A 83 3.56 -20.23 11.54
CA LYS A 83 3.19 -19.77 12.89
C LYS A 83 1.68 -19.78 13.15
N GLU A 84 0.86 -19.44 12.15
CA GLU A 84 -0.59 -19.43 12.30
C GLU A 84 -1.21 -20.83 12.21
N THR A 85 -0.54 -21.76 11.50
CA THR A 85 -0.90 -23.19 11.41
C THR A 85 -0.39 -24.01 12.60
N GLU A 86 0.66 -23.54 13.27
CA GLU A 86 1.25 -24.23 14.42
C GLU A 86 0.21 -24.27 15.54
N ASN A 87 -0.23 -25.47 15.90
CA ASN A 87 -1.23 -25.74 16.94
C ASN A 87 -2.69 -25.36 16.59
N LYS A 88 -3.04 -25.22 15.30
CA LYS A 88 -4.43 -24.96 14.87
C LYS A 88 -4.83 -25.79 13.65
N ASP A 89 -5.84 -26.65 13.82
CA ASP A 89 -6.49 -27.36 12.71
C ASP A 89 -7.41 -26.46 11.86
N THR A 90 -7.77 -25.27 12.37
CA THR A 90 -8.70 -24.35 11.68
C THR A 90 -8.16 -22.93 11.64
N ILE A 91 -8.08 -22.37 10.43
CA ILE A 91 -7.57 -21.03 10.18
C ILE A 91 -8.71 -20.12 9.72
N LYS A 92 -8.85 -18.95 10.34
CA LYS A 92 -9.76 -17.90 9.88
C LYS A 92 -9.14 -17.16 8.70
N ALA A 93 -9.30 -17.71 7.50
CA ALA A 93 -8.65 -17.24 6.27
C ALA A 93 -8.69 -15.71 6.10
N VAL A 94 -9.86 -15.06 6.24
CA VAL A 94 -10.00 -13.60 6.06
C VAL A 94 -9.16 -12.81 7.07
N VAL A 95 -9.13 -13.22 8.32
CA VAL A 95 -8.38 -12.53 9.38
C VAL A 95 -6.88 -12.72 9.16
N THR A 96 -6.46 -13.94 8.85
CA THR A 96 -5.07 -14.28 8.56
C THR A 96 -4.57 -13.53 7.32
N MET A 97 -5.36 -13.47 6.25
CA MET A 97 -4.99 -12.75 5.04
C MET A 97 -4.87 -11.24 5.28
N LYS A 98 -5.76 -10.63 6.06
CA LYS A 98 -5.65 -9.20 6.43
C LYS A 98 -4.33 -8.91 7.18
N LYS A 99 -3.97 -9.75 8.16
CA LYS A 99 -2.70 -9.61 8.89
C LYS A 99 -1.51 -9.81 7.97
N LEU A 100 -1.56 -10.82 7.10
CA LEU A 100 -0.51 -11.12 6.14
C LEU A 100 -0.26 -9.95 5.18
N THR A 101 -1.32 -9.43 4.55
CA THR A 101 -1.21 -8.29 3.62
C THR A 101 -0.65 -7.05 4.31
N PHE A 102 -1.08 -6.77 5.54
CA PHE A 102 -0.57 -5.64 6.32
C PHE A 102 0.93 -5.78 6.61
N ASN A 103 1.36 -6.94 7.12
CA ASN A 103 2.76 -7.19 7.47
C ASN A 103 3.68 -7.21 6.25
N ILE A 104 3.21 -7.73 5.12
CA ILE A 104 3.96 -7.68 3.86
C ILE A 104 4.11 -6.22 3.40
N ALA A 105 3.02 -5.45 3.39
CA ALA A 105 3.06 -4.06 2.97
C ALA A 105 3.98 -3.23 3.88
N SER A 106 3.89 -3.41 5.21
CA SER A 106 4.73 -2.67 6.15
C SER A 106 6.22 -3.04 6.03
N SER A 107 6.53 -4.32 5.84
CA SER A 107 7.91 -4.77 5.64
C SER A 107 8.50 -4.29 4.32
N ILE A 108 7.74 -4.29 3.22
CA ILE A 108 8.25 -3.89 1.91
C ILE A 108 8.38 -2.37 1.80
N LEU A 109 7.35 -1.64 2.24
CA LEU A 109 7.28 -0.19 2.05
C LEU A 109 8.13 0.56 3.08
N PHE A 110 8.21 0.06 4.32
CA PHE A 110 8.89 0.76 5.41
C PHE A 110 10.10 0.01 5.96
N GLY A 111 10.37 -1.22 5.48
CA GLY A 111 11.47 -2.02 6.03
C GLY A 111 11.26 -2.47 7.47
N ILE A 112 10.05 -2.31 8.01
CA ILE A 112 9.73 -2.65 9.40
C ILE A 112 9.64 -4.17 9.50
N LYS A 113 10.63 -4.79 10.14
CA LYS A 113 10.57 -6.21 10.50
C LYS A 113 9.84 -6.32 11.83
N ASP A 114 8.86 -7.20 11.88
CA ASP A 114 8.08 -7.48 13.09
C ASP A 114 9.00 -8.24 14.08
N GLU A 115 9.70 -7.50 14.94
CA GLU A 115 10.56 -8.03 16.01
C GLU A 115 9.68 -8.50 17.18
N ASN A 116 8.89 -9.54 16.96
CA ASN A 116 8.08 -10.09 18.04
C ASN A 116 7.90 -11.60 17.93
N THR A 117 8.99 -12.35 18.09
CA THR A 117 9.01 -13.66 18.78
C THR A 117 10.43 -13.98 19.30
N GLY A 118 10.73 -13.53 20.53
CA GLY A 118 11.55 -14.21 21.54
C GLY A 118 13.03 -14.52 21.29
N GLY A 119 13.91 -13.75 21.94
CA GLY A 119 15.30 -14.15 22.22
C GLY A 119 16.20 -12.95 22.46
N GLY A 120 16.53 -12.65 23.71
CA GLY A 120 17.19 -11.41 24.14
C GLY A 120 18.51 -11.08 23.45
N GLY A 121 18.79 -9.77 23.36
CA GLY A 121 20.06 -9.22 22.91
C GLY A 121 19.87 -7.76 22.51
N GLY A 122 20.18 -6.84 23.44
CA GLY A 122 20.02 -5.41 23.21
C GLY A 122 20.89 -4.87 22.07
N GLY A 123 20.38 -3.86 21.39
CA GLY A 123 21.14 -3.03 20.45
C GLY A 123 20.38 -2.77 19.16
N GLY A 124 19.66 -1.64 19.09
CA GLY A 124 18.97 -1.26 17.85
C GLY A 124 18.24 0.09 17.88
N TRP A 125 18.00 0.66 19.06
CA TRP A 125 17.43 2.00 19.20
C TRP A 125 18.52 3.08 19.10
N SER A 126 19.21 3.16 17.97
CA SER A 126 20.16 4.27 17.71
C SER A 126 19.91 5.03 16.41
N CYS A 127 18.94 4.64 15.58
CA CYS A 127 18.75 5.28 14.27
C CYS A 127 17.56 6.25 14.17
N LEU A 128 16.73 6.39 15.21
CA LEU A 128 15.56 7.29 15.19
C LEU A 128 15.71 8.55 16.05
N ARG A 129 16.94 9.03 16.23
CA ARG A 129 17.23 10.24 17.01
C ARG A 129 18.16 11.22 16.29
N THR A 130 17.94 11.44 14.99
CA THR A 130 18.57 12.56 14.28
C THR A 130 17.65 13.10 13.19
N PHE A 131 16.53 13.71 13.59
CA PHE A 131 15.89 14.78 12.80
C PHE A 131 15.17 15.68 13.81
N HIS A 132 15.92 16.67 14.28
CA HIS A 132 15.42 17.91 14.88
C HIS A 132 16.17 19.06 14.22
#